data_AF-A0A7J9XY76-F1
#
_entry.id   AF-A0A7J9XY76-F1
#
_cell.length_a   1.000
_cell.length_b   1.000
_cell.length_c   1.000
_cell.angle_alpha   90.00
_cell.angle_beta   90.00
_cell.angle_gamma   90.00
#
_symmetry.space_group_name_H-M   'P 1'
#
loop_
_entity.id
_entity.type
_entity.pdbx_description
1 polymer ?
#
loop_
_entity_poly.entity_id
_entity_poly.type
_entity_poly.pdbx_seq_one_letter_code
_entity_poly.pdbx_strand_id
1 'polypeptide(L)'
;MPLATREAPGAFYRDWRLVAIDGTTLDLPDTPANENEFGRPGASRGASAFPQARLVAFAECGTHAITGAVIGPYGDSEQTLTRRLLDHLGPGMLCLADRGFAGHPLFAAAAATGADLVWRARSNAKLPVLERYDDGSFLSEIVATDDKRTRANVTPVRVIEYTVDDPGR
;
A
#
# COMPACT_ATOMS: atom_id res chain seq x y z
N MET A 1 -15.18 -10.51 0.59
CA MET A 1 -15.22 -11.19 1.91
C MET A 1 -13.99 -12.06 2.04
N PRO A 2 -13.19 -11.96 3.12
CA PRO A 2 -12.03 -12.83 3.36
C PRO A 2 -12.41 -14.31 3.47
N LEU A 3 -11.51 -15.21 3.07
CA LEU A 3 -11.81 -16.65 2.94
C LEU A 3 -11.08 -17.53 3.96
N ALA A 4 -9.97 -17.06 4.56
CA ALA A 4 -9.16 -17.89 5.44
C ALA A 4 -9.88 -18.20 6.75
N THR A 5 -9.74 -19.45 7.17
CA THR A 5 -9.97 -19.89 8.55
C THR A 5 -8.72 -19.62 9.39
N ARG A 6 -8.84 -19.67 10.73
CA ARG A 6 -7.68 -19.51 11.63
C ARG A 6 -6.59 -20.57 11.45
N GLU A 7 -6.92 -21.69 10.82
CA GLU A 7 -6.00 -22.81 10.55
C GLU A 7 -5.19 -22.61 9.25
N ALA A 8 -5.60 -21.66 8.40
CA ALA A 8 -4.91 -21.40 7.14
C ALA A 8 -3.49 -20.86 7.40
N PRO A 9 -2.44 -21.56 6.93
CA PRO A 9 -1.06 -21.12 7.13
C PRO A 9 -0.85 -19.70 6.59
N GLY A 10 -0.21 -18.84 7.38
CA GLY A 10 0.11 -17.46 6.97
C GLY A 10 -1.09 -16.51 6.83
N ALA A 11 -2.32 -16.93 7.18
CA ALA A 11 -3.49 -16.06 7.12
C ALA A 11 -3.64 -15.15 8.36
N PHE A 12 -3.00 -15.51 9.47
CA PHE A 12 -3.08 -14.76 10.72
C PHE A 12 -1.70 -14.59 11.35
N TYR A 13 -1.48 -13.43 11.98
CA TYR A 13 -0.41 -13.21 12.93
C TYR A 13 -1.05 -12.85 14.27
N ARG A 14 -0.87 -13.72 15.27
CA ARG A 14 -1.64 -13.65 16.53
C ARG A 14 -3.14 -13.58 16.22
N ASP A 15 -3.82 -12.53 16.66
CA ASP A 15 -5.26 -12.34 16.41
C ASP A 15 -5.57 -11.53 15.15
N TRP A 16 -4.56 -11.01 14.47
CA TRP A 16 -4.76 -10.23 13.25
C TRP A 16 -4.86 -11.10 12.03
N ARG A 17 -5.92 -10.89 11.23
CA ARG A 17 -5.98 -11.40 9.85
C ARG A 17 -5.00 -10.63 8.98
N LEU A 18 -4.12 -11.33 8.29
CA LEU A 18 -3.12 -10.74 7.41
C LEU A 18 -3.72 -10.45 6.04
N VAL A 19 -3.65 -9.18 5.65
CA VAL A 19 -4.00 -8.71 4.30
C VAL A 19 -2.83 -7.90 3.75
N ALA A 20 -2.57 -8.02 2.46
CA ALA A 20 -1.57 -7.23 1.76
C ALA A 20 -2.23 -6.43 0.66
N ILE A 21 -1.72 -5.22 0.41
CA ILE A 21 -2.08 -4.43 -0.77
C ILE A 21 -0.88 -4.31 -1.70
N ASP A 22 -1.13 -4.51 -2.99
CA ASP A 22 -0.14 -4.28 -4.03
C ASP A 22 -0.79 -3.78 -5.32
N GLY A 23 0.03 -3.15 -6.16
CA GLY A 23 -0.33 -2.60 -7.46
C GLY A 23 0.39 -3.33 -8.59
N THR A 24 -0.28 -3.48 -9.71
CA THR A 24 0.34 -3.97 -10.95
C THR A 24 -0.26 -3.28 -12.17
N THR A 25 0.39 -3.44 -13.32
CA THR A 25 -0.11 -2.94 -14.60
C THR A 25 -0.39 -4.11 -15.55
N LEU A 26 -1.49 -4.01 -16.28
CA LEU A 26 -1.93 -5.01 -17.24
C LEU A 26 -1.89 -4.39 -18.65
N ASP A 27 -1.21 -5.05 -19.58
CA ASP A 27 -1.27 -4.68 -20.99
C ASP A 27 -2.67 -4.98 -21.55
N LEU A 28 -3.20 -4.03 -22.31
CA LEU A 28 -4.51 -4.14 -22.95
C LEU A 28 -4.36 -4.29 -24.47
N PRO A 29 -5.35 -4.91 -25.16
CA PRO A 29 -5.40 -4.89 -26.61
C PRO A 29 -5.34 -3.46 -27.16
N ASP A 30 -4.55 -3.28 -28.22
CA ASP A 30 -4.37 -2.00 -28.88
C ASP A 30 -5.64 -1.60 -29.66
N THR A 31 -6.53 -0.88 -28.98
CA THR A 31 -7.76 -0.35 -29.55
C THR A 31 -7.95 1.11 -29.15
N PRO A 32 -8.57 1.95 -30.01
CA PRO A 32 -8.85 3.34 -29.65
C PRO A 32 -9.66 3.48 -28.36
N ALA A 33 -10.56 2.54 -28.06
CA ALA A 33 -11.35 2.55 -26.83
C ALA A 33 -10.47 2.36 -25.57
N ASN A 34 -9.57 1.38 -25.58
CA ASN A 34 -8.67 1.13 -24.46
C ASN A 34 -7.66 2.27 -24.28
N GLU A 35 -7.16 2.85 -25.38
CA GLU A 35 -6.25 3.99 -25.32
C GLU A 35 -6.94 5.23 -24.74
N ASN A 36 -8.18 5.52 -25.15
CA ASN A 36 -8.94 6.65 -24.62
C ASN A 36 -9.28 6.50 -23.13
N GLU A 37 -9.58 5.28 -22.68
CA GLU A 37 -9.96 5.02 -21.27
C GLU A 37 -8.73 4.92 -20.36
N PHE A 38 -7.73 4.13 -20.74
CA PHE A 38 -6.64 3.75 -19.83
C PHE A 38 -5.33 4.48 -20.10
N GLY A 39 -5.13 4.99 -21.32
CA GLY A 39 -3.90 5.64 -21.73
C GLY A 39 -2.71 4.70 -21.87
N ARG A 40 -1.55 5.30 -22.16
CA ARG A 40 -0.28 4.60 -22.42
C ARG A 40 0.82 5.06 -21.48
N PRO A 41 1.75 4.18 -21.11
CA PRO A 41 3.02 4.57 -20.52
C PRO A 41 3.78 5.55 -21.40
N GLY A 42 4.43 6.52 -20.75
CA GLY A 42 5.43 7.34 -21.43
C GLY A 42 6.61 6.49 -21.89
N ALA A 43 7.08 6.71 -23.12
CA ALA A 43 8.29 6.08 -23.65
C ALA A 43 9.34 7.14 -23.95
N SER A 44 10.62 6.84 -23.67
CA SER A 44 11.73 7.76 -23.96
C SER A 44 12.03 7.88 -25.46
N ARG A 45 11.52 6.95 -26.27
CA ARG A 45 11.54 6.97 -27.75
C ARG A 45 10.22 6.38 -28.27
N GLY A 46 9.48 7.13 -29.09
CA GLY A 46 8.22 6.68 -29.69
C GLY A 46 7.07 6.57 -28.68
N ALA A 47 6.06 5.75 -29.00
CA ALA A 47 4.93 5.43 -28.12
C ALA A 47 5.08 4.02 -27.53
N SER A 48 4.51 3.77 -26.34
CA SER A 48 4.44 2.40 -25.80
C SER A 48 3.63 1.49 -26.73
N ALA A 49 4.00 0.20 -26.78
CA ALA A 49 3.36 -0.76 -27.66
C ALA A 49 1.86 -0.94 -27.35
N PHE A 50 1.47 -0.90 -26.07
CA PHE A 50 0.10 -1.17 -25.64
C PHE A 50 -0.42 -0.11 -24.65
N PRO A 51 -1.75 0.18 -24.65
CA PRO A 51 -2.42 0.80 -23.52
C PRO A 51 -2.28 -0.08 -22.27
N GLN A 52 -2.27 0.52 -21.09
CA GLN A 52 -2.14 -0.22 -19.84
C GLN A 52 -3.22 0.17 -18.83
N ALA A 53 -3.83 -0.82 -18.18
CA ALA A 53 -4.62 -0.59 -16.99
C ALA A 53 -3.76 -0.73 -15.74
N ARG A 54 -4.04 0.07 -14.72
CA ARG A 54 -3.48 -0.13 -13.37
C ARG A 54 -4.49 -0.87 -12.51
N LEU A 55 -4.04 -1.96 -11.90
CA LEU A 55 -4.80 -2.76 -10.94
C LEU A 55 -4.18 -2.56 -9.55
N VAL A 56 -5.00 -2.25 -8.56
CA VAL A 56 -4.63 -2.33 -7.14
C VAL A 56 -5.57 -3.30 -6.46
N ALA A 57 -5.05 -4.19 -5.63
CA ALA A 57 -5.85 -5.20 -4.97
C ALA A 57 -5.41 -5.48 -3.54
N PHE A 58 -6.39 -5.74 -2.67
CA PHE A 58 -6.16 -6.41 -1.40
C PHE A 58 -6.19 -7.92 -1.60
N ALA A 59 -5.18 -8.59 -1.09
CA ALA A 59 -5.07 -10.03 -1.05
C ALA A 59 -4.94 -10.51 0.40
N GLU A 60 -5.61 -11.60 0.73
CA GLU A 60 -5.38 -12.30 1.99
C GLU A 60 -4.06 -13.09 1.92
N CYS A 61 -3.16 -12.89 2.88
CA CYS A 61 -1.80 -13.41 2.78
C CYS A 61 -1.70 -14.94 2.80
N GLY A 62 -2.62 -15.65 3.46
CA GLY A 62 -2.56 -17.11 3.57
C GLY A 62 -3.21 -17.85 2.41
N THR A 63 -4.32 -17.35 1.88
CA THR A 63 -5.09 -18.00 0.79
C THR A 63 -4.79 -17.40 -0.58
N HIS A 64 -4.15 -16.22 -0.61
CA HIS A 64 -3.97 -15.37 -1.79
C HIS A 64 -5.29 -14.93 -2.44
N ALA A 65 -6.41 -15.05 -1.71
CA ALA A 65 -7.71 -14.62 -2.20
C ALA A 65 -7.74 -13.09 -2.34
N ILE A 66 -8.12 -12.59 -3.51
CA ILE A 66 -8.39 -11.17 -3.73
C ILE A 66 -9.70 -10.81 -3.05
N THR A 67 -9.62 -9.94 -2.04
CA THR A 67 -10.78 -9.54 -1.23
C THR A 67 -11.39 -8.21 -1.66
N GLY A 68 -10.65 -7.43 -2.45
CA GLY A 68 -11.08 -6.19 -3.09
C GLY A 68 -10.08 -5.79 -4.18
N ALA A 69 -10.56 -5.23 -5.29
CA ALA A 69 -9.72 -4.80 -6.40
C ALA A 69 -10.33 -3.61 -7.13
N VAL A 70 -9.48 -2.70 -7.59
CA VAL A 70 -9.86 -1.56 -8.43
C VAL A 70 -8.94 -1.53 -9.64
N ILE A 71 -9.56 -1.37 -10.81
CA ILE A 71 -8.87 -1.13 -12.07
C ILE A 71 -9.09 0.33 -12.46
N GLY A 72 -8.03 1.02 -12.88
CA GLY A 72 -8.11 2.38 -13.36
C GLY A 72 -7.12 2.67 -14.48
N PRO A 73 -7.14 3.89 -15.02
CA PRO A 73 -6.19 4.33 -16.04
C PRO A 73 -4.74 4.22 -15.57
N TYR A 74 -3.80 4.02 -16.51
CA TYR A 74 -2.37 3.92 -16.20
C TYR A 74 -1.85 5.13 -15.40
N GLY A 75 -2.35 6.32 -15.74
CA GLY A 75 -1.98 7.60 -15.14
C GLY A 75 -2.44 7.77 -13.69
N ASP A 76 -3.43 6.99 -13.23
CA ASP A 76 -3.83 7.00 -11.83
C ASP A 76 -2.71 6.44 -10.96
N SER A 77 -2.44 7.07 -9.82
CA SER A 77 -1.47 6.54 -8.86
C SER A 77 -2.08 5.36 -8.08
N GLU A 78 -1.24 4.41 -7.65
CA GLU A 78 -1.66 3.32 -6.75
C GLU A 78 -2.33 3.85 -5.48
N GLN A 79 -1.84 4.98 -4.96
CA GLN A 79 -2.42 5.63 -3.79
C GLN A 79 -3.82 6.17 -4.08
N THR A 80 -4.07 6.70 -5.27
CA THR A 80 -5.41 7.15 -5.70
C THR A 80 -6.37 5.97 -5.75
N LEU A 81 -5.97 4.85 -6.37
CA LEU A 81 -6.81 3.66 -6.49
C LEU A 81 -7.04 2.99 -5.13
N THR A 82 -6.03 2.94 -4.26
CA THR A 82 -6.14 2.38 -2.90
C THR A 82 -7.22 3.07 -2.07
N ARG A 83 -7.38 4.39 -2.19
CA ARG A 83 -8.42 5.12 -1.45
C ARG A 83 -9.83 4.60 -1.74
N ARG A 84 -10.06 4.05 -2.93
CA ARG A 84 -11.35 3.46 -3.34
C ARG A 84 -11.58 2.07 -2.75
N LEU A 85 -10.57 1.48 -2.09
CA LEU A 85 -10.60 0.14 -1.51
C LEU A 85 -10.57 0.13 0.02
N LEU A 86 -10.47 1.29 0.69
CA LEU A 86 -10.28 1.33 2.14
C LEU A 86 -11.42 0.67 2.93
N ASP A 87 -12.63 0.62 2.38
CA ASP A 87 -13.78 -0.06 3.01
C ASP A 87 -13.62 -1.60 3.08
N HIS A 88 -12.57 -2.15 2.45
CA HIS A 88 -12.17 -3.55 2.62
C HIS A 88 -11.27 -3.79 3.84
N LEU A 89 -10.76 -2.73 4.47
CA LEU A 89 -10.03 -2.79 5.74
C LEU A 89 -10.99 -2.58 6.91
N GLY A 90 -10.65 -3.17 8.06
CA GLY A 90 -11.41 -2.97 9.27
C GLY A 90 -10.72 -3.55 10.51
N PRO A 91 -11.36 -3.43 11.69
CA PRO A 91 -10.83 -3.93 12.95
C PRO A 91 -10.48 -5.43 12.89
N GLY A 92 -9.36 -5.80 13.53
CA GLY A 92 -8.86 -7.17 13.55
C GLY A 92 -8.08 -7.60 12.30
N MET A 93 -7.84 -6.68 11.36
CA MET A 93 -6.93 -6.89 10.23
C MET A 93 -5.58 -6.22 10.49
N LEU A 94 -4.51 -6.83 9.98
CA LEU A 94 -3.18 -6.25 9.87
C LEU A 94 -2.84 -6.12 8.38
N CYS A 95 -2.82 -4.87 7.90
CA CYS A 95 -2.55 -4.54 6.51
C CYS A 95 -1.05 -4.32 6.27
N LEU A 96 -0.49 -5.13 5.36
CA LEU A 96 0.87 -5.02 4.87
C LEU A 96 0.88 -4.22 3.56
N ALA A 97 1.86 -3.34 3.41
CA ALA A 97 2.07 -2.62 2.15
C ALA A 97 3.56 -2.33 1.93
N ASP A 98 3.94 -2.25 0.66
CA ASP A 98 5.29 -1.93 0.25
C ASP A 98 5.58 -0.40 0.30
N ARG A 99 6.78 0.00 -0.13
CA ARG A 99 7.24 1.41 -0.10
C ARG A 99 6.55 2.35 -1.10
N GLY A 100 5.77 1.83 -2.05
CA GLY A 100 4.96 2.59 -3.00
C GLY A 100 3.74 3.25 -2.33
N PHE A 101 3.23 2.63 -1.27
CA PHE A 101 1.99 3.02 -0.59
C PHE A 101 2.18 3.93 0.61
N ALA A 102 3.41 4.11 1.10
CA ALA A 102 3.74 4.91 2.28
C ALA A 102 3.56 6.45 2.14
N GLY A 103 2.58 6.90 1.35
CA GLY A 103 2.13 8.29 1.30
C GLY A 103 1.35 8.67 2.56
N HIS A 104 1.73 9.78 3.20
CA HIS A 104 1.23 10.17 4.53
C HIS A 104 -0.32 10.24 4.66
N PRO A 105 -1.10 10.80 3.69
CA PRO A 105 -2.56 10.82 3.81
C PRO A 105 -3.22 9.44 3.69
N LEU A 106 -2.59 8.52 2.94
CA LEU A 106 -3.13 7.19 2.73
C LEU A 106 -2.99 6.33 3.99
N PHE A 107 -1.86 6.43 4.67
CA PHE A 107 -1.63 5.74 5.95
C PHE A 107 -2.67 6.17 7.00
N ALA A 108 -2.90 7.47 7.15
CA ALA A 108 -3.90 8.00 8.07
C ALA A 108 -5.32 7.53 7.72
N ALA A 109 -5.69 7.55 6.44
CA ALA A 109 -6.99 7.07 5.98
C ALA A 109 -7.19 5.56 6.20
N ALA A 110 -6.15 4.74 5.96
CA ALA A 110 -6.19 3.32 6.24
C ALA A 110 -6.29 3.03 7.75
N ALA A 111 -5.56 3.77 8.59
CA ALA A 111 -5.64 3.62 10.04
C ALA A 111 -7.02 4.00 10.59
N ALA A 112 -7.68 4.99 9.98
CA ALA A 112 -9.04 5.42 10.36
C ALA A 112 -10.11 4.34 10.14
N THR A 113 -9.82 3.29 9.35
CA THR A 113 -10.72 2.11 9.20
C THR A 113 -10.73 1.22 10.45
N GLY A 114 -9.78 1.41 11.37
CA GLY A 114 -9.58 0.57 12.55
C GLY A 114 -8.68 -0.65 12.31
N ALA A 115 -8.14 -0.83 11.10
CA ALA A 115 -7.12 -1.82 10.83
C ALA A 115 -5.76 -1.39 11.40
N ASP A 116 -4.97 -2.38 11.83
CA ASP A 116 -3.55 -2.19 12.16
C ASP A 116 -2.71 -2.22 10.88
N LEU A 117 -1.63 -1.44 10.84
CA LEU A 117 -0.84 -1.23 9.62
C LEU A 117 0.65 -1.53 9.86
N VAL A 118 1.26 -2.29 8.94
CA VAL A 118 2.73 -2.46 8.86
C VAL A 118 3.15 -2.16 7.44
N TRP A 119 3.54 -0.91 7.20
CA TRP A 119 3.89 -0.43 5.87
C TRP A 119 5.37 -0.13 5.80
N ARG A 120 6.02 -0.65 4.76
CA ARG A 120 7.43 -0.40 4.51
C ARG A 120 7.62 1.06 4.10
N ALA A 121 8.40 1.81 4.86
CA ALA A 121 8.76 3.18 4.47
C ALA A 121 9.89 3.19 3.41
N ARG A 122 10.01 4.29 2.67
CA ARG A 122 11.20 4.55 1.85
C ARG A 122 12.40 4.83 2.76
N SER A 123 13.60 4.44 2.34
CA SER A 123 14.83 4.66 3.12
C SER A 123 15.14 6.14 3.37
N ASN A 124 14.62 7.04 2.55
CA ASN A 124 14.77 8.49 2.71
C ASN A 124 13.56 9.16 3.41
N ALA A 125 12.66 8.38 4.00
CA ALA A 125 11.56 8.93 4.80
C ALA A 125 12.11 9.69 6.00
N LYS A 126 11.63 10.91 6.22
CA LYS A 126 12.01 11.71 7.38
C LYS A 126 11.11 11.35 8.56
N LEU A 127 11.61 10.48 9.43
CA LEU A 127 10.92 9.99 10.62
C LEU A 127 11.76 10.38 11.85
N PRO A 128 11.41 11.45 12.58
CA PRO A 128 12.17 11.87 13.75
C PRO A 128 12.09 10.81 14.85
N VAL A 129 13.20 10.58 15.55
CA VAL A 129 13.21 9.76 16.77
C VAL A 129 12.68 10.61 17.91
N LEU A 130 11.46 10.32 18.38
CA LEU A 130 10.84 11.01 19.51
C LEU A 130 11.15 10.30 20.83
N GLU A 131 11.08 8.97 20.83
CA GLU A 131 11.39 8.11 21.98
C GLU A 131 11.91 6.77 21.46
N ARG A 132 12.93 6.18 22.08
CA ARG A 132 13.47 4.87 21.70
C ARG A 132 13.03 3.80 22.70
N TYR A 133 12.63 2.64 22.19
CA TYR A 133 12.21 1.48 22.99
C TYR A 133 13.35 0.47 23.16
N ASP A 134 13.21 -0.42 24.15
CA ASP A 134 14.25 -1.41 24.52
C ASP A 134 14.59 -2.40 23.40
N ASP A 135 13.66 -2.65 22.47
CA ASP A 135 13.88 -3.52 21.30
C ASP A 135 14.55 -2.79 20.11
N GLY A 136 15.02 -1.56 20.32
CA GLY A 136 15.71 -0.75 19.32
C GLY A 136 14.81 0.05 18.38
N SER A 137 13.53 -0.33 18.29
CA SER A 137 12.51 0.46 17.57
C SER A 137 12.25 1.80 18.27
N PHE A 138 11.60 2.73 17.58
CA PHE A 138 11.35 4.06 18.15
C PHE A 138 9.98 4.63 17.78
N LEU A 139 9.44 5.45 18.68
CA LEU A 139 8.31 6.32 18.42
C LEU A 139 8.73 7.43 17.45
N SER A 140 7.92 7.61 16.41
CA SER A 140 8.03 8.67 15.44
C SER A 140 6.63 9.21 15.10
N GLU A 141 6.58 10.10 14.11
CA GLU A 141 5.35 10.72 13.67
C GLU A 141 5.31 10.89 12.15
N ILE A 142 4.12 10.76 11.58
CA ILE A 142 3.80 11.00 10.19
C ILE A 142 2.89 12.22 10.14
N VAL A 143 3.31 13.29 9.46
CA VAL A 143 2.49 14.48 9.23
C VAL A 143 1.71 14.30 7.92
N ALA A 144 0.39 14.15 8.01
CA ALA A 144 -0.49 13.89 6.87
C ALA A 144 -1.06 15.16 6.21
N THR A 145 -0.28 16.24 6.15
CA THR A 145 -0.62 17.47 5.43
C THR A 145 0.41 17.79 4.35
N ASP A 146 -0.06 18.36 3.24
CA ASP A 146 0.81 18.83 2.16
C ASP A 146 1.72 19.97 2.64
N ASP A 147 1.17 20.91 3.42
CA ASP A 147 1.97 21.87 4.17
C ASP A 147 2.49 21.25 5.48
N LYS A 148 3.74 20.81 5.45
CA LYS A 148 4.43 20.25 6.61
C LYS A 148 4.74 21.29 7.69
N ARG A 149 4.64 22.59 7.41
CA ARG A 149 4.86 23.66 8.40
C ARG A 149 3.68 23.79 9.34
N THR A 150 2.47 23.54 8.86
CA THR A 150 1.25 23.59 9.69
C THR A 150 1.23 22.48 10.75
N ARG A 151 1.90 21.35 10.48
CA ARG A 151 1.95 20.17 11.38
C ARG A 151 0.57 19.69 11.85
N ALA A 152 -0.44 19.74 10.98
CA ALA A 152 -1.76 19.16 11.27
C ALA A 152 -1.79 17.66 10.91
N ASN A 153 -2.78 16.93 11.42
CA ASN A 153 -3.01 15.50 11.15
C ASN A 153 -1.77 14.62 11.40
N VAL A 154 -1.18 14.78 12.58
CA VAL A 154 -0.03 14.00 13.01
C VAL A 154 -0.49 12.61 13.43
N THR A 155 0.04 11.58 12.78
CA THR A 155 -0.18 10.17 13.13
C THR A 155 1.06 9.64 13.85
N PRO A 156 0.98 9.29 15.15
CA PRO A 156 2.08 8.64 15.84
C PRO A 156 2.31 7.25 15.24
N VAL A 157 3.57 6.87 15.06
CA VAL A 157 3.94 5.56 14.52
C VAL A 157 5.12 4.98 15.27
N ARG A 158 5.20 3.65 15.30
CA ARG A 158 6.39 2.94 15.73
C ARG A 158 7.21 2.55 14.52
N VAL A 159 8.49 2.91 14.50
CA VAL A 159 9.42 2.62 13.43
C VAL A 159 10.32 1.47 13.84
N ILE A 160 10.34 0.42 13.01
CA ILE A 160 11.23 -0.72 13.15
C ILE A 160 12.23 -0.64 12.00
N GLU A 161 13.50 -0.44 12.32
CA GLU A 161 14.57 -0.48 11.33
C GLU A 161 14.97 -1.93 11.09
N TYR A 162 15.16 -2.28 9.81
CA TYR A 162 15.54 -3.63 9.42
C TYR A 162 16.39 -3.58 8.15
N THR A 163 17.26 -4.57 7.99
CA THR A 163 18.00 -4.83 6.76
C THR A 163 17.40 -6.06 6.08
N VAL A 164 17.36 -6.03 4.75
CA VAL A 164 17.03 -7.22 3.95
C VAL A 164 18.32 -7.64 3.27
N ASP A 165 18.88 -8.75 3.72
CA ASP A 165 19.95 -9.42 2.99
C ASP A 165 19.31 -10.29 1.91
N ASP A 166 19.26 -9.78 0.68
CA ASP A 166 18.85 -10.54 -0.49
C ASP A 166 20.10 -10.90 -1.32
N PRO A 167 20.69 -12.09 -1.14
CA PRO A 167 21.89 -12.48 -1.88
C PRO A 167 21.66 -12.61 -3.40
N GLY A 168 20.42 -12.46 -3.89
CA GLY A 168 20.06 -12.49 -5.30
C GLY A 168 19.78 -11.11 -5.93
N ARG A 169 19.97 -9.99 -5.20
CA ARG A 169 19.70 -8.64 -5.71
C ARG A 169 20.78 -7.62 -5.39
#